data_AF-A0A2Z4RBP4-F1
#
_entry.id   AF-A0A2Z4RBP4-F1
#
_cell.length_a   1.000
_cell.length_b   1.000
_cell.length_c   1.000
_cell.angle_alpha   90.00
_cell.angle_beta   90.00
_cell.angle_gamma   90.00
#
_symmetry.space_group_name_H-M   'P 1'
#
loop_
_entity.id
_entity.type
_entity.pdbx_description
1 polymer ?
#
loop_
_entity_poly.entity_id
_entity_poly.type
_entity_poly.pdbx_seq_one_letter_code
_entity_poly.pdbx_strand_id
1 'polypeptide(L)' 'MQMKITIEADEQGKGCKVWLGETAVSFPNQEDAKAYIAQLEERIEAAAHTFALDAGGTEV' A
#
# COMPACT_ATOMS: atom_id res chain seq x y z
N MET A 1 3.04 -13.88 -0.36
CA MET A 1 2.81 -13.19 -1.65
C MET A 1 3.33 -11.76 -1.47
N GLN A 2 4.36 -11.33 -2.21
CA GLN A 2 4.91 -9.98 -2.06
C GLN A 2 3.99 -8.97 -2.75
N MET A 3 3.41 -8.05 -1.99
CA MET A 3 2.74 -6.86 -2.54
C MET A 3 3.81 -6.01 -3.23
N LYS A 4 3.75 -5.93 -4.56
CA LYS A 4 4.63 -5.06 -5.35
C LYS A 4 3.98 -3.69 -5.47
N ILE A 5 4.54 -2.71 -4.77
CA ILE A 5 4.16 -1.30 -4.88
C ILE A 5 5.07 -0.67 -5.93
N THR A 6 4.50 -0.15 -7.02
CA THR A 6 5.24 0.53 -8.09
C THR A 6 4.72 1.95 -8.23
N ILE A 7 5.61 2.94 -8.22
CA ILE A 7 5.22 4.35 -8.39
C ILE A 7 5.67 4.80 -9.77
N GLU A 8 4.73 5.13 -10.65
CA GLU A 8 4.96 5.83 -11.90
C GLU A 8 4.67 7.31 -11.69
N ALA A 9 5.72 8.15 -11.70
CA ALA A 9 5.53 9.59 -11.81
C ALA A 9 5.27 9.93 -13.28
N ASP A 10 4.24 10.72 -13.57
CA ASP A 10 3.97 11.18 -14.93
C ASP A 10 5.11 12.14 -15.35
N GLU A 11 5.75 11.88 -16.50
CA GLU A 11 6.90 12.67 -16.98
C GLU A 11 6.55 14.16 -17.21
N GLN A 12 5.26 14.50 -17.32
CA GLN A 12 4.81 15.89 -17.43
C GLN A 12 4.63 16.58 -16.07
N GLY A 13 4.91 15.89 -14.96
CA GLY A 13 4.78 16.42 -13.60
C GLY A 13 3.33 16.68 -13.17
N LYS A 14 2.33 16.14 -13.90
CA LYS A 14 0.89 16.40 -13.66
C LYS A 14 0.20 15.36 -12.77
N GLY A 15 0.96 14.50 -12.10
CA GLY A 15 0.43 13.49 -11.21
C GLY A 15 1.36 12.30 -11.08
N CYS A 16 0.95 11.34 -10.28
CA CYS A 16 1.66 10.08 -10.12
C CYS A 16 0.66 8.95 -9.92
N LYS A 17 0.98 7.78 -10.47
CA LYS A 17 0.15 6.59 -10.42
C LYS A 17 0.87 5.55 -9.58
N VAL A 18 0.23 5.14 -8.49
CA VAL A 18 0.72 4.09 -7.60
C VAL A 18 0.02 2.80 -7.98
N TRP A 19 0.80 1.80 -8.37
CA TRP A 19 0.35 0.45 -8.65
C TRP A 19 0.55 -0.43 -7.42
N LEU A 20 -0.54 -0.97 -6.90
CA LEU A 20 -0.60 -1.94 -5.82
C LEU A 20 -0.96 -3.30 -6.43
N GLY A 21 0.04 -4.01 -6.95
CA GLY A 21 -0.19 -5.22 -7.74
C GLY A 21 -1.01 -4.93 -8.99
N GLU A 22 -2.25 -5.40 -9.04
CA GLU A 22 -3.18 -5.20 -10.17
C GLU A 22 -4.03 -3.93 -10.04
N THR A 23 -3.98 -3.25 -8.88
CA THR A 23 -4.77 -2.03 -8.65
C THR A 23 -3.93 -0.79 -8.95
N ALA A 24 -4.40 0.08 -9.83
CA ALA A 24 -3.80 1.39 -10.08
C ALA A 24 -4.57 2.49 -9.36
N VAL A 25 -3.86 3.32 -8.60
CA VAL A 25 -4.41 4.50 -7.94
C VAL A 25 -3.67 5.74 -8.47
N SER A 26 -4.41 6.65 -9.09
CA SER A 26 -3.85 7.89 -9.61
C SER A 26 -3.97 9.00 -8.57
N PHE A 27 -2.88 9.72 -8.36
CA PHE A 27 -2.79 10.86 -7.45
C PHE A 27 -2.43 12.13 -8.21
N PRO A 28 -2.96 13.28 -7.79
CA PRO A 28 -2.68 14.58 -8.40
C PRO A 28 -1.25 15.07 -8.14
N ASN A 29 -0.58 14.61 -7.07
CA ASN A 29 0.75 15.06 -6.66
C ASN A 29 1.49 13.96 -5.88
N GLN A 30 2.82 14.08 -5.76
CA GLN A 30 3.64 13.08 -5.05
C GLN A 30 3.39 13.05 -3.53
N GLU A 31 2.94 14.15 -2.94
CA GLU A 31 2.70 14.24 -1.49
C GLU A 31 1.51 13.37 -1.08
N ASP A 32 0.38 13.48 -1.80
CA ASP A 32 -0.79 12.61 -1.64
C ASP A 32 -0.43 11.13 -1.86
N ALA A 33 0.35 10.83 -2.91
CA ALA A 33 0.79 9.46 -3.17
C ALA A 33 1.65 8.89 -2.04
N LYS A 34 2.59 9.67 -1.49
CA LYS A 34 3.43 9.26 -0.35
C LYS A 34 2.61 9.06 0.92
N ALA A 35 1.70 9.99 1.22
CA ALA A 35 0.82 9.88 2.38
C ALA A 35 -0.09 8.64 2.30
N TYR A 36 -0.56 8.31 1.10
CA TYR A 36 -1.35 7.11 0.86
C TYR A 36 -0.52 5.83 1.06
N ILE A 37 0.70 5.77 0.52
CA ILE A 37 1.59 4.61 0.70
C ILE A 37 1.94 4.42 2.18
N ALA A 38 2.26 5.49 2.90
CA ALA A 38 2.56 5.43 4.33
C ALA A 38 1.39 4.87 5.15
N GLN A 39 0.16 5.31 4.87
CA GLN A 39 -1.04 4.72 5.48
C GLN A 39 -1.25 3.27 5.06
N LEU A 40 -0.92 2.92 3.81
CA LEU A 40 -1.06 1.55 3.32
C LEU A 40 -0.10 0.61 4.03
N GLU A 41 1.17 1.01 4.18
CA GLU A 41 2.20 0.26 4.91
C GLU A 41 1.81 0.09 6.38
N GLU A 42 1.36 1.15 7.04
CA GLU A 42 0.88 1.09 8.43
C GLU A 42 -0.30 0.12 8.58
N ARG A 43 -1.26 0.16 7.64
CA ARG A 43 -2.40 -0.77 7.62
C ARG A 43 -1.98 -2.20 7.30
N ILE A 44 -1.01 -2.41 6.42
CA ILE A 44 -0.47 -3.73 6.08
C ILE A 44 0.26 -4.30 7.30
N GLU A 45 1.05 -3.51 8.02
CA GLU A 45 1.73 -3.93 9.24
C GLU A 45 0.71 -4.27 10.34
N ALA A 46 -0.28 -3.40 10.57
CA ALA A 46 -1.34 -3.64 11.55
C ALA A 46 -2.23 -4.84 11.19
N ALA A 47 -2.54 -5.03 9.90
CA ALA A 47 -3.29 -6.19 9.42
C ALA A 47 -2.44 -7.46 9.50
N ALA A 48 -1.17 -7.43 9.09
CA ALA A 48 -0.25 -8.55 9.24
C ALA A 48 -0.11 -8.95 10.71
N HIS A 49 -0.08 -7.98 11.63
CA HIS A 49 -0.06 -8.24 13.07
C HIS A 49 -1.39 -8.81 13.57
N THR A 50 -2.53 -8.37 13.04
CA THR A 50 -3.86 -8.94 13.33
C THR A 50 -3.99 -10.38 12.81
N PHE A 51 -3.55 -10.65 11.59
CA PHE A 51 -3.54 -11.99 10.99
C PHE A 51 -2.49 -12.91 11.65
N ALA A 52 -1.38 -12.38 12.16
CA ALA A 52 -0.40 -13.15 12.93
C ALA A 52 -0.90 -13.50 14.35
N LEU A 53 -1.79 -12.70 14.93
CA LEU A 53 -2.45 -13.00 16.21
C LEU A 53 -3.58 -14.02 16.06
N ASP A 54 -4.29 -14.03 14.92
CA ASP A 54 -5.35 -15.00 14.63
C ASP A 54 -4.82 -16.41 14.32
N ALA A 55 -3.55 -16.52 13.87
CA ALA A 55 -2.87 -17.81 13.69
C ALA A 55 -2.30 -18.40 15.00
N GLY A 56 -2.45 -17.71 16.14
CA GLY A 56 -1.88 -18.10 17.43
C GLY A 56 -2.89 -18.28 18.57
N GLY A 57 -4.19 -18.17 18.31
CA GLY A 57 -5.21 -18.32 19.32
C GLY A 57 -6.41 -19.11 18.81
N THR A 58 -6.68 -20.26 19.46
CA THR A 58 -7.85 -21.17 19.28
C THR A 58 -7.53 -22.24 18.20
N GLU A 59 -7.28 -23.54 18.47
CA GLU A 59 -7.71 -24.47 19.53
C GLU A 59 -6.76 -25.69 19.61
N VAL A 60 -6.29 -26.06 20.81
CA VAL A 60 -6.53 -27.36 21.53
C VAL A 60 -6.06 -27.26 22.98
#